data_AF-A0A535XBS6-F1
#
_entry.id   AF-A0A535XBS6-F1
#
_cell.length_a   1.000
_cell.length_b   1.000
_cell.length_c   1.000
_cell.angle_alpha   90.00
_cell.angle_beta   90.00
_cell.angle_gamma   90.00
#
_symmetry.space_group_name_H-M   'P 1'
#
loop_
_entity.id
_entity.type
_entity.pdbx_description
1 polymer ?
#
loop_
_entity_poly.entity_id
_entity_poly.type
_entity_poly.pdbx_seq_one_letter_code
_entity_poly.pdbx_strand_id
1 'polypeptide(L)'
;MVLDPVRAVTDRLDAVIVSQAEPLEAGGRTVQGWIATAFRFGGSAGQSTKNVLNGVWLGHPLHPALTDVPIGAWTTSLIFDLLGLDRSADATLTLGVVASIPTALAGAADWVDAGDEPRRVGFLHALLNVGALCLYLASMRARAAGSRALGVGLSATGFGIAALSAWLGGELVYRHGTSVNRNAWREPVQDFQVAADAASLQEGRLSAGKISVNGQDVPLVLLKRGTEILALGGTCSHWGGPLGEGKLVDDDCVQCPWHGSHFDMRDGSVHKGPATAPAPVFETRVRDGRVEVRTRILTA
;
A
#
# COMPACT_ATOMS: atom_id res chain seq x y z
N MET A 1 33.15 17.53 9.54
CA MET A 1 32.03 16.62 9.24
C MET A 1 31.41 17.13 7.95
N VAL A 2 31.85 16.61 6.80
CA VAL A 2 31.36 17.06 5.49
C VAL A 2 29.95 16.51 5.36
N LEU A 3 28.94 17.37 5.34
CA LEU A 3 27.59 16.97 4.96
C LEU A 3 27.68 16.43 3.54
N ASP A 4 27.34 15.16 3.37
CA ASP A 4 27.19 14.53 2.07
C ASP A 4 26.22 15.40 1.24
N PRO A 5 26.61 15.92 0.07
CA PRO A 5 25.77 16.79 -0.73
C PRO A 5 24.41 16.17 -1.07
N VAL A 6 24.32 14.84 -1.15
CA VAL A 6 23.05 14.12 -1.32
C VAL A 6 22.17 14.26 -0.07
N ARG A 7 22.76 14.08 1.11
CA ARG A 7 22.05 14.21 2.39
C ARG A 7 21.56 15.64 2.63
N ALA A 8 22.33 16.64 2.22
CA ALA A 8 21.88 18.04 2.27
C ALA A 8 20.64 18.31 1.41
N VAL A 9 20.46 17.60 0.29
CA VAL A 9 19.25 17.71 -0.54
C VAL A 9 18.06 17.04 0.16
N THR A 10 18.25 15.84 0.70
CA THR A 10 17.17 15.13 1.41
C THR A 10 16.72 15.87 2.67
N ASP A 11 17.66 16.43 3.43
CA ASP A 11 17.35 17.22 4.63
C ASP A 11 16.52 18.49 4.28
N ARG A 12 16.78 19.09 3.11
CA ARG A 12 15.96 20.22 2.61
C ARG A 12 14.56 19.78 2.21
N LEU A 13 14.40 18.60 1.63
CA LEU A 13 13.07 18.06 1.29
C LEU A 13 12.27 17.76 2.56
N ASP A 14 12.90 17.15 3.56
CA ASP A 14 12.29 16.93 4.87
C ASP A 14 11.88 18.26 5.50
N ALA A 15 12.73 19.30 5.41
CA ALA A 15 12.39 20.65 5.86
C ALA A 15 11.22 21.27 5.08
N VAL A 16 11.08 21.01 3.78
CA VAL A 16 9.92 21.44 2.98
C VAL A 16 8.65 20.72 3.44
N ILE A 17 8.69 19.41 3.62
CA ILE A 17 7.54 18.62 4.10
C ILE A 17 7.07 19.13 5.47
N VAL A 18 8.00 19.42 6.37
CA VAL A 18 7.70 19.96 7.70
C VAL A 18 7.18 21.39 7.62
N SER A 19 7.86 22.28 6.88
CA SER A 19 7.46 23.70 6.79
C SER A 19 6.17 23.93 6.00
N GLN A 20 5.81 23.02 5.09
CA GLN A 20 4.58 23.05 4.31
C GLN A 20 3.55 22.05 4.83
N ALA A 21 3.68 21.58 6.09
CA ALA A 21 2.83 20.53 6.61
C ALA A 21 1.34 20.89 6.54
N GLU A 22 0.95 22.09 6.98
CA GLU A 22 -0.45 22.52 6.97
C GLU A 22 -1.09 22.59 5.56
N PRO A 23 -0.50 23.28 4.56
CA PRO A 23 -1.11 23.33 3.22
C PRO A 23 -1.10 21.97 2.52
N LEU A 24 -0.04 21.17 2.66
CA LEU A 24 0.01 19.82 2.11
C LEU A 24 -1.05 18.92 2.73
N GLU A 25 -1.27 19.06 4.02
CA GLU A 25 -2.28 18.33 4.77
C GLU A 25 -3.70 18.74 4.37
N ALA A 26 -3.96 20.05 4.25
CA ALA A 26 -5.27 20.56 3.83
C ALA A 26 -5.61 20.14 2.39
N GLY A 27 -4.65 20.29 1.47
CA GLY A 27 -4.81 19.85 0.08
C GLY A 27 -4.98 18.33 -0.02
N GLY A 28 -4.12 17.59 0.69
CA GLY A 28 -4.19 16.14 0.78
C GLY A 28 -5.54 15.64 1.28
N ARG A 29 -6.05 16.16 2.41
CA ARG A 29 -7.38 15.77 2.93
C ARG A 29 -8.50 16.03 1.95
N THR A 30 -8.44 17.17 1.25
CA THR A 30 -9.47 17.54 0.27
C THR A 30 -9.50 16.55 -0.89
N VAL A 31 -8.33 16.27 -1.50
CA VAL A 31 -8.23 15.35 -2.63
C VAL A 31 -8.52 13.90 -2.21
N GLN A 32 -8.04 13.48 -1.04
CA GLN A 32 -8.35 12.17 -0.45
C GLN A 32 -9.87 12.01 -0.27
N GLY A 33 -10.55 13.05 0.23
CA GLY A 33 -12.00 13.08 0.39
C GLY A 33 -12.75 12.92 -0.93
N TRP A 34 -12.30 13.55 -2.01
CA TRP A 34 -12.87 13.39 -3.35
C TRP A 34 -12.69 11.98 -3.89
N ILE A 35 -11.48 11.42 -3.82
CA ILE A 35 -11.19 10.06 -4.28
C ILE A 35 -11.99 9.03 -3.48
N ALA A 36 -12.03 9.17 -2.15
CA ALA A 36 -12.81 8.29 -1.29
C ALA A 36 -14.31 8.36 -1.62
N THR A 37 -14.82 9.56 -1.93
CA THR A 37 -16.22 9.75 -2.35
C THR A 37 -16.49 9.13 -3.70
N ALA A 38 -15.57 9.21 -4.67
CA ALA A 38 -15.70 8.55 -5.96
C ALA A 38 -15.82 7.03 -5.82
N PHE A 39 -14.98 6.39 -5.00
CA PHE A 39 -15.08 4.96 -4.73
C PHE A 39 -16.40 4.59 -4.02
N ARG A 40 -16.84 5.38 -3.04
CA ARG A 40 -18.12 5.16 -2.34
C ARG A 40 -19.33 5.32 -3.26
N PHE A 41 -19.33 6.34 -4.12
CA PHE A 41 -20.41 6.60 -5.07
C PHE A 41 -20.60 5.44 -6.05
N GLY A 42 -19.51 4.78 -6.44
CA GLY A 42 -19.55 3.57 -7.27
C GLY A 42 -20.09 2.32 -6.57
N GLY A 43 -20.41 2.36 -5.27
CA GLY A 43 -20.93 1.22 -4.51
C GLY A 43 -20.03 -0.02 -4.60
N SER A 44 -20.61 -1.18 -4.91
CA SER A 44 -19.88 -2.44 -5.07
C SER A 44 -18.89 -2.41 -6.23
N ALA A 45 -19.22 -1.73 -7.33
CA ALA A 45 -18.33 -1.58 -8.48
C ALA A 45 -17.13 -0.70 -8.12
N GLY A 46 -17.35 0.41 -7.41
CA GLY A 46 -16.28 1.28 -6.93
C GLY A 46 -15.31 0.56 -6.00
N GLN A 47 -15.84 -0.25 -5.08
CA GLN A 47 -15.03 -1.10 -4.21
C GLN A 47 -14.24 -2.17 -4.98
N SER A 48 -14.86 -2.82 -5.97
CA SER A 48 -14.20 -3.83 -6.80
C SER A 48 -13.04 -3.21 -7.57
N THR A 49 -13.25 -2.03 -8.17
CA THR A 49 -12.20 -1.26 -8.83
C THR A 49 -11.07 -0.91 -7.85
N LYS A 50 -11.40 -0.45 -6.63
CA LYS A 50 -10.39 -0.16 -5.61
C LYS A 50 -9.56 -1.41 -5.27
N ASN A 51 -10.20 -2.56 -5.07
CA ASN A 51 -9.50 -3.83 -4.81
C ASN A 51 -8.55 -4.23 -5.96
N VAL A 52 -8.97 -4.01 -7.22
CA VAL A 52 -8.11 -4.25 -8.39
C VAL A 52 -6.89 -3.33 -8.36
N LEU A 53 -7.11 -2.04 -8.11
CA LEU A 53 -6.07 -1.01 -8.06
C LEU A 53 -5.12 -1.17 -6.88
N ASN A 54 -5.58 -1.67 -5.73
CA ASN A 54 -4.70 -2.03 -4.62
C ASN A 54 -3.87 -3.29 -4.91
N GLY A 55 -4.31 -4.16 -5.84
CA GLY A 55 -3.63 -5.42 -6.16
C GLY A 55 -4.06 -6.60 -5.28
N VAL A 56 -5.30 -6.59 -4.76
CA VAL A 56 -5.85 -7.68 -3.93
C VAL A 56 -5.77 -9.03 -4.67
N TRP A 57 -6.12 -9.05 -5.95
CA TRP A 57 -6.07 -10.24 -6.81
C TRP A 57 -4.63 -10.75 -7.07
N LEU A 58 -3.64 -9.86 -6.98
CA LEU A 58 -2.23 -10.18 -7.19
C LEU A 58 -1.58 -10.72 -5.91
N GLY A 59 -2.17 -10.47 -4.75
CA GLY A 59 -1.53 -10.70 -3.45
C GLY A 59 -0.39 -9.71 -3.14
N HIS A 60 -0.16 -8.74 -4.02
CA HIS A 60 0.88 -7.72 -3.91
C HIS A 60 0.35 -6.34 -4.30
N PRO A 61 0.87 -5.25 -3.69
CA PRO A 61 0.53 -3.90 -4.10
C PRO A 61 0.78 -3.66 -5.59
N LEU A 62 -0.22 -3.18 -6.32
CA LEU A 62 -0.12 -2.99 -7.77
C LEU A 62 0.71 -1.76 -8.15
N HIS A 63 0.63 -0.67 -7.39
CA HIS A 63 1.31 0.58 -7.72
C HIS A 63 2.83 0.40 -7.86
N PRO A 64 3.57 -0.18 -6.88
CA PRO A 64 5.01 -0.41 -7.03
C PRO A 64 5.35 -1.24 -8.27
N ALA A 65 4.60 -2.32 -8.55
CA ALA A 65 4.83 -3.16 -9.73
C ALA A 65 4.63 -2.38 -11.05
N LEU A 66 3.67 -1.45 -11.09
CA LEU A 66 3.42 -0.65 -12.28
C LEU A 66 4.48 0.44 -12.49
N THR A 67 5.13 0.95 -11.44
CA THR A 67 6.12 2.04 -11.57
C THR A 67 7.35 1.67 -12.39
N ASP A 68 7.69 0.39 -12.49
CA ASP A 68 8.83 -0.09 -13.28
C ASP A 68 8.71 0.30 -14.76
N VAL A 69 7.48 0.28 -15.31
CA VAL A 69 7.22 0.58 -16.71
C VAL A 69 7.46 2.05 -17.07
N PRO A 70 6.81 3.07 -16.43
CA PRO A 70 7.06 4.46 -16.76
C PRO A 70 8.50 4.89 -16.46
N ILE A 71 9.10 4.43 -15.35
CA ILE A 71 10.48 4.77 -15.00
C ILE A 71 11.43 4.20 -16.08
N GLY A 72 11.32 2.91 -16.39
CA GLY A 72 12.14 2.27 -17.41
C GLY A 72 11.98 2.91 -18.79
N ALA A 73 10.75 3.24 -19.18
CA ALA A 73 10.44 3.86 -20.45
C ALA A 73 11.04 5.28 -20.57
N TRP A 74 10.89 6.12 -19.53
CA TRP A 74 11.46 7.47 -19.53
C TRP A 74 12.98 7.48 -19.44
N THR A 75 13.59 6.57 -18.67
CA THR A 75 15.05 6.39 -18.69
C THR A 75 15.54 6.01 -20.07
N THR A 76 14.87 5.05 -20.72
CA THR A 76 15.23 4.60 -22.07
C THR A 76 15.06 5.71 -23.10
N SER A 77 14.02 6.55 -22.97
CA SER A 77 13.84 7.73 -23.83
C SER A 77 15.04 8.67 -23.78
N LEU A 78 15.58 8.95 -22.59
CA LEU A 78 16.75 9.81 -22.45
C LEU A 78 17.99 9.19 -23.10
N ILE A 79 18.20 7.88 -22.94
CA ILE A 79 19.31 7.17 -23.59
C ILE A 79 19.17 7.28 -25.11
N PHE A 80 17.98 7.09 -25.66
CA PHE A 80 17.75 7.22 -27.10
C PHE A 80 17.92 8.65 -27.61
N ASP A 81 17.53 9.67 -26.82
CA ASP A 81 17.83 11.06 -27.17
C ASP A 81 19.34 11.32 -27.24
N LEU A 82 20.13 10.77 -26.31
CA LEU A 82 21.59 10.90 -26.32
C LEU A 82 22.25 10.19 -27.51
N LEU A 83 21.65 9.08 -27.97
CA LEU A 83 22.13 8.31 -29.12
C LEU A 83 21.64 8.84 -30.48
N GLY A 84 20.80 9.90 -30.49
CA GLY A 84 20.18 10.41 -31.71
C GLY A 84 19.15 9.46 -32.33
N LEU A 85 18.60 8.53 -31.55
CA LEU A 85 17.60 7.55 -32.00
C LEU A 85 16.18 8.11 -31.81
N ASP A 86 15.85 9.13 -32.60
CA ASP A 86 14.71 10.00 -32.33
C ASP A 86 13.34 9.28 -32.22
N ARG A 87 13.07 8.36 -33.15
CA ARG A 87 11.81 7.59 -33.16
C ARG A 87 11.67 6.70 -31.94
N SER A 88 12.77 6.10 -31.49
CA SER A 88 12.79 5.21 -30.33
C SER A 88 12.60 6.01 -29.04
N ALA A 89 13.21 7.19 -28.95
CA ALA A 89 12.99 8.11 -27.84
C ALA A 89 11.51 8.51 -27.74
N ASP A 90 10.88 8.89 -28.86
CA ASP A 90 9.48 9.33 -28.86
C ASP A 90 8.51 8.20 -28.52
N ALA A 91 8.78 6.99 -29.02
CA ALA A 91 7.98 5.80 -28.72
C ALA A 91 8.05 5.45 -27.22
N THR A 92 9.25 5.44 -26.64
CA THR A 92 9.44 5.11 -25.21
C THR A 92 8.93 6.22 -24.29
N LEU A 93 9.08 7.49 -24.66
CA LEU A 93 8.47 8.60 -23.93
C LEU A 93 6.94 8.48 -23.88
N THR A 94 6.34 8.16 -25.02
CA THR A 94 4.88 7.93 -25.13
C THR A 94 4.44 6.74 -24.29
N LEU A 95 5.18 5.62 -24.33
CA LEU A 95 4.93 4.46 -23.49
C LEU A 95 4.91 4.84 -22.00
N GLY A 96 5.89 5.62 -21.54
CA GLY A 96 5.94 6.05 -20.15
C GLY A 96 4.76 6.94 -19.74
N VAL A 97 4.34 7.88 -20.61
CA VAL A 97 3.16 8.72 -20.38
C VAL A 97 1.89 7.86 -20.27
N VAL A 98 1.69 6.91 -21.18
CA VAL A 98 0.52 6.01 -21.15
C VAL A 98 0.54 5.12 -19.91
N ALA A 99 1.70 4.52 -19.58
CA ALA A 99 1.86 3.65 -18.43
C ALA A 99 1.71 4.38 -17.09
N SER A 100 1.99 5.70 -17.03
CA SER A 100 1.81 6.48 -15.80
C SER A 100 0.35 6.60 -15.37
N ILE A 101 -0.62 6.44 -16.28
CA ILE A 101 -2.05 6.57 -15.97
C ILE A 101 -2.52 5.46 -15.01
N PRO A 102 -2.45 4.16 -15.36
CA PRO A 102 -2.83 3.10 -14.42
C PRO A 102 -1.93 3.08 -13.18
N THR A 103 -0.65 3.47 -13.31
CA THR A 103 0.27 3.61 -12.18
C THR A 103 -0.24 4.64 -11.18
N ALA A 104 -0.66 5.83 -11.63
CA ALA A 104 -1.19 6.88 -10.78
C ALA A 104 -2.54 6.50 -10.15
N LEU A 105 -3.41 5.79 -10.88
CA LEU A 105 -4.68 5.28 -10.35
C LEU A 105 -4.46 4.26 -9.23
N ALA A 106 -3.51 3.34 -9.39
CA ALA A 106 -3.12 2.39 -8.36
C ALA A 106 -2.56 3.12 -7.12
N GLY A 107 -1.68 4.11 -7.33
CA GLY A 107 -1.11 4.91 -6.23
C GLY A 107 -2.18 5.71 -5.48
N ALA A 108 -3.17 6.25 -6.19
CA ALA A 108 -4.31 6.94 -5.59
C ALA A 108 -5.19 6.00 -4.74
N ALA A 109 -5.37 4.75 -5.17
CA ALA A 109 -6.12 3.75 -4.41
C ALA A 109 -5.43 3.32 -3.12
N ASP A 110 -4.09 3.28 -3.09
CA ASP A 110 -3.30 3.02 -1.89
C ASP A 110 -3.29 4.25 -0.95
N TRP A 111 -3.07 5.44 -1.53
CA TRP A 111 -2.97 6.70 -0.78
C TRP A 111 -4.29 7.12 -0.13
N VAL A 112 -5.44 6.72 -0.67
CA VAL A 112 -6.75 7.14 -0.13
C VAL A 112 -6.98 6.68 1.31
N ASP A 113 -6.27 5.65 1.78
CA ASP A 113 -6.37 5.11 3.14
C ASP A 113 -5.19 5.54 4.04
N ALA A 114 -4.32 6.44 3.56
CA ALA A 114 -3.19 6.92 4.33
C ALA A 114 -3.62 7.82 5.51
N GLY A 115 -2.94 7.64 6.64
CA GLY A 115 -2.98 8.57 7.78
C GLY A 115 -2.22 9.87 7.50
N ASP A 116 -2.13 10.73 8.51
CA ASP A 116 -1.71 12.13 8.35
C ASP A 116 -0.31 12.31 7.72
N GLU A 117 0.74 11.70 8.27
CA GLU A 117 2.10 11.89 7.71
C GLU A 117 2.27 11.30 6.30
N PRO A 118 1.93 10.01 6.05
CA PRO A 118 2.03 9.46 4.71
C PRO A 118 1.10 10.19 3.71
N ARG A 119 -0.01 10.77 4.15
CA ARG A 119 -0.88 11.58 3.30
C ARG A 119 -0.15 12.81 2.77
N ARG A 120 0.54 13.58 3.63
CA ARG A 120 1.29 14.78 3.22
C ARG A 120 2.38 14.45 2.21
N VAL A 121 3.20 13.43 2.51
CA VAL A 121 4.29 12.99 1.63
C VAL A 121 3.73 12.49 0.30
N GLY A 122 2.66 11.69 0.33
CA GLY A 122 2.00 11.18 -0.86
C GLY A 122 1.34 12.26 -1.72
N PHE A 123 0.82 13.32 -1.09
CA PHE A 123 0.27 14.46 -1.82
C PHE A 123 1.35 15.24 -2.56
N LEU A 124 2.48 15.53 -1.89
CA LEU A 124 3.63 16.17 -2.53
C LEU A 124 4.19 15.31 -3.68
N HIS A 125 4.33 14.00 -3.46
CA HIS A 125 4.71 13.03 -4.47
C HIS A 125 3.77 13.08 -5.70
N ALA A 126 2.45 13.13 -5.48
CA ALA A 126 1.47 13.26 -6.55
C ALA A 126 1.62 14.58 -7.32
N LEU A 127 1.80 15.71 -6.63
CA LEU A 127 1.99 17.03 -7.26
C LEU A 127 3.25 17.08 -8.14
N LEU A 128 4.37 16.54 -7.66
CA LEU A 128 5.61 16.46 -8.44
C LEU A 128 5.43 15.59 -9.70
N ASN A 129 4.75 14.45 -9.59
CA ASN A 129 4.48 13.59 -10.74
C ASN A 129 3.52 14.21 -11.75
N VAL A 130 2.51 14.96 -11.29
CA VAL A 130 1.63 15.75 -12.19
C VAL A 130 2.45 16.81 -12.93
N GLY A 131 3.36 17.50 -12.24
CA GLY A 131 4.30 18.45 -12.86
C GLY A 131 5.20 17.79 -13.91
N ALA A 132 5.78 16.64 -13.58
CA ALA A 132 6.60 15.85 -14.51
C ALA A 132 5.80 15.39 -15.74
N LEU A 133 4.57 14.90 -15.55
CA LEU A 133 3.68 14.51 -16.64
C LEU A 133 3.38 15.69 -17.59
N CYS A 134 3.09 16.87 -17.04
CA CYS A 134 2.91 18.09 -17.84
C CYS A 134 4.16 18.42 -18.69
N LEU A 135 5.37 18.24 -18.14
CA LEU A 135 6.61 18.42 -18.88
C LEU A 135 6.81 17.37 -19.98
N TYR A 136 6.44 16.11 -19.75
CA TYR A 136 6.47 15.09 -20.79
C TYR A 136 5.47 15.39 -21.92
N LEU A 137 4.25 15.82 -21.60
CA LEU A 137 3.27 16.24 -22.60
C LEU A 137 3.74 17.46 -23.40
N ALA A 138 4.35 18.43 -22.72
CA ALA A 138 4.98 19.58 -23.38
C ALA A 138 6.18 19.17 -24.25
N SER A 139 6.97 18.19 -23.81
CA SER A 139 8.06 17.58 -24.60
C SER A 139 7.52 16.95 -25.88
N MET A 140 6.46 16.13 -25.81
CA MET A 140 5.80 15.55 -26.98
C MET A 140 5.34 16.62 -27.97
N ARG A 141 4.70 17.69 -27.46
CA ARG A 141 4.25 18.81 -28.30
C ARG A 141 5.42 19.56 -28.95
N ALA A 142 6.51 19.81 -28.22
CA ALA A 142 7.69 20.49 -28.75
C ALA A 142 8.39 19.63 -29.84
N ARG A 143 8.50 18.32 -29.63
CA ARG A 143 9.03 17.36 -30.61
C ARG A 143 8.18 17.34 -31.89
N ALA A 144 6.85 17.27 -31.74
CA ALA A 144 5.92 17.31 -32.87
C ALA A 144 5.94 18.65 -33.63
N ALA A 145 6.28 19.75 -32.96
CA ALA A 145 6.44 21.08 -33.57
C ALA A 145 7.83 21.31 -34.22
N GLY A 146 8.71 20.31 -34.24
CA GLY A 146 10.06 20.41 -34.81
C GLY A 146 11.12 20.99 -33.86
N SER A 147 10.75 21.39 -32.64
CA SER A 147 11.64 21.94 -31.62
C SER A 147 12.27 20.84 -30.78
N ARG A 148 13.08 19.96 -31.41
CA ARG A 148 13.64 18.75 -30.77
C ARG A 148 14.43 19.05 -29.50
N ALA A 149 15.34 20.02 -29.54
CA ALA A 149 16.18 20.37 -28.39
C ALA A 149 15.37 20.82 -27.17
N LEU A 150 14.31 21.61 -27.39
CA LEU A 150 13.37 21.98 -26.32
C LEU A 150 12.64 20.74 -25.79
N GLY A 151 12.18 19.87 -26.69
CA GLY A 151 11.57 18.59 -26.32
C GLY A 151 12.45 17.75 -25.40
N VAL A 152 13.71 17.54 -25.76
CA VAL A 152 14.69 16.80 -24.96
C VAL A 152 14.91 17.48 -23.61
N GLY A 153 15.08 18.81 -23.58
CA GLY A 153 15.24 19.56 -22.33
C GLY A 153 14.05 19.43 -21.38
N LEU A 154 12.82 19.48 -21.90
CA LEU A 154 11.59 19.31 -21.12
C LEU A 154 11.48 17.90 -20.55
N SER A 155 11.73 16.86 -21.34
CA SER A 155 11.69 15.47 -20.85
C SER A 155 12.80 15.15 -19.86
N ALA A 156 14.00 15.73 -20.03
CA ALA A 156 15.09 15.60 -19.07
C ALA A 156 14.76 16.27 -17.73
N THR A 157 14.14 17.47 -17.78
CA THR A 157 13.66 18.16 -16.58
C THR A 157 12.55 17.37 -15.88
N GLY A 158 11.59 16.86 -16.67
CA GLY A 158 10.53 15.98 -16.18
C GLY A 158 11.07 14.74 -15.48
N PHE A 159 12.10 14.11 -16.06
CA PHE A 159 12.78 12.95 -15.45
C PHE A 159 13.46 13.30 -14.12
N GLY A 160 14.12 14.46 -14.03
CA GLY A 160 14.71 14.93 -12.79
C GLY A 160 13.67 15.12 -11.68
N ILE A 161 12.50 15.69 -11.99
CA ILE A 161 11.38 15.82 -11.05
C ILE A 161 10.79 14.44 -10.68
N ALA A 162 10.62 13.55 -11.65
CA ALA A 162 10.14 12.19 -11.40
C ALA A 162 11.10 11.39 -10.49
N ALA A 163 12.41 11.52 -10.69
CA ALA A 163 13.42 10.90 -9.83
C ALA A 163 13.37 11.45 -8.38
N LEU A 164 13.21 12.77 -8.22
CA LEU A 164 12.97 13.39 -6.92
C LEU A 164 11.69 12.86 -6.26
N SER A 165 10.62 12.73 -7.05
CA SER A 165 9.36 12.19 -6.58
C SER A 165 9.47 10.70 -6.20
N ALA A 166 10.25 9.91 -6.92
CA ALA A 166 10.51 8.50 -6.61
C ALA A 166 11.21 8.34 -5.26
N TRP A 167 12.07 9.28 -4.86
CA TRP A 167 12.63 9.31 -3.50
C TRP A 167 11.53 9.47 -2.43
N LEU A 168 10.54 10.35 -2.64
CA LEU A 168 9.36 10.45 -1.76
C LEU A 168 8.51 9.16 -1.77
N GLY A 169 8.45 8.47 -2.91
CA GLY A 169 7.85 7.13 -2.97
C GLY A 169 8.58 6.13 -2.07
N GLY A 170 9.91 6.20 -2.05
CA GLY A 170 10.74 5.46 -1.10
C GLY A 170 10.46 5.85 0.35
N GLU A 171 10.31 7.13 0.67
CA GLU A 171 9.93 7.62 2.01
C GLU A 171 8.61 7.00 2.49
N LEU A 172 7.59 6.98 1.62
CA LEU A 172 6.29 6.38 1.91
C LEU A 172 6.39 4.90 2.27
N VAL A 173 7.22 4.14 1.58
CA VAL A 173 7.38 2.70 1.79
C VAL A 173 8.30 2.43 2.97
N TYR A 174 9.51 2.98 2.96
CA TYR A 174 10.58 2.60 3.87
C TYR A 174 10.52 3.31 5.22
N ARG A 175 9.94 4.51 5.32
CA ARG A 175 9.77 5.21 6.61
C ARG A 175 8.35 5.07 7.16
N HIS A 176 7.34 5.13 6.30
CA HIS A 176 5.94 5.08 6.75
C HIS A 176 5.26 3.71 6.60
N GLY A 177 5.87 2.77 5.86
CA GLY A 177 5.32 1.42 5.67
C GLY A 177 4.05 1.39 4.81
N THR A 178 3.87 2.36 3.90
CA THR A 178 2.74 2.35 2.96
C THR A 178 2.78 1.07 2.13
N SER A 179 1.66 0.36 2.08
CA SER A 179 1.52 -0.91 1.36
C SER A 179 2.47 -2.02 1.82
N VAL A 180 3.02 -1.93 3.05
CA VAL A 180 3.87 -2.95 3.67
C VAL A 180 3.05 -3.82 4.64
N ASN A 181 3.16 -5.14 4.51
CA ASN A 181 2.46 -6.09 5.37
C ASN A 181 2.88 -5.95 6.83
N ARG A 182 1.94 -5.55 7.71
CA ARG A 182 2.20 -5.36 9.15
C ARG A 182 2.49 -6.65 9.93
N ASN A 183 2.40 -7.79 9.27
CA ASN A 183 2.70 -9.10 9.84
C ASN A 183 3.99 -9.74 9.29
N ALA A 184 4.77 -9.06 8.42
CA ALA A 184 5.90 -9.69 7.72
C ALA A 184 7.08 -10.10 8.62
N TRP A 185 7.17 -9.54 9.84
CA TRP A 185 8.24 -9.83 10.80
C TRP A 185 7.77 -10.63 12.01
N ARG A 186 6.59 -11.27 11.93
CA ARG A 186 6.10 -12.11 13.03
C ARG A 186 6.93 -13.39 13.14
N GLU A 187 7.35 -13.70 14.35
CA GLU A 187 8.00 -14.97 14.66
C GLU A 187 6.95 -16.10 14.73
N PRO A 188 7.20 -17.26 14.09
CA PRO A 188 6.34 -18.42 14.23
C PRO A 188 6.32 -18.94 15.67
N VAL A 189 5.12 -19.19 16.18
CA VAL A 189 4.91 -19.83 17.48
C VAL A 189 4.84 -21.33 17.26
N GLN A 190 5.90 -22.06 17.64
CA GLN A 190 6.01 -23.51 17.39
C GLN A 190 5.21 -24.34 18.40
N ASP A 191 5.30 -23.98 19.68
CA ASP A 191 4.62 -24.66 20.77
C ASP A 191 3.24 -24.06 21.02
N PHE A 192 2.28 -24.92 21.40
CA PHE A 192 0.95 -24.49 21.76
C PHE A 192 0.97 -23.58 22.99
N GLN A 193 0.42 -22.37 22.84
CA GLN A 193 0.25 -21.40 23.91
C GLN A 193 -1.23 -21.15 24.18
N VAL A 194 -1.59 -20.92 25.44
CA VAL A 194 -2.96 -20.54 25.82
C VAL A 194 -3.31 -19.17 25.23
N ALA A 195 -4.39 -19.12 24.46
CA ALA A 195 -4.91 -17.90 23.84
C ALA A 195 -6.10 -17.27 24.59
N ALA A 196 -6.97 -18.12 25.14
CA ALA A 196 -8.19 -17.74 25.85
C ALA A 196 -8.80 -18.93 26.61
N ASP A 197 -9.74 -18.65 27.52
CA ASP A 197 -10.62 -19.67 28.10
C ASP A 197 -11.70 -20.09 27.10
N ALA A 198 -11.90 -21.40 26.88
CA ALA A 198 -12.86 -21.89 25.89
C ALA A 198 -14.31 -21.53 26.25
N ALA A 199 -14.62 -21.39 27.54
CA ALA A 199 -15.93 -20.95 28.02
C ALA A 199 -16.23 -19.47 27.72
N SER A 200 -15.20 -18.66 27.45
CA SER A 200 -15.39 -17.24 27.11
C SER A 200 -15.84 -17.04 25.65
N LEU A 201 -15.67 -18.05 24.79
CA LEU A 201 -16.04 -17.98 23.38
C LEU A 201 -17.54 -18.23 23.19
N GLN A 202 -18.19 -17.30 22.51
CA GLN A 202 -19.60 -17.41 22.10
C GLN A 202 -19.69 -17.97 20.68
N GLU A 203 -20.65 -18.88 20.46
CA GLU A 203 -20.91 -19.46 19.14
C GLU A 203 -21.20 -18.36 18.12
N GLY A 204 -20.49 -18.38 17.01
CA GLY A 204 -20.68 -17.43 15.90
C GLY A 204 -20.38 -15.98 16.20
N ARG A 205 -19.59 -15.69 17.22
CA ARG A 205 -19.12 -14.33 17.52
C ARG A 205 -17.61 -14.29 17.61
N LEU A 206 -17.03 -13.21 17.10
CA LEU A 206 -15.62 -12.93 17.28
C LEU A 206 -15.32 -12.72 18.76
N SER A 207 -14.24 -13.35 19.22
CA SER A 207 -13.72 -13.21 20.57
C SER A 207 -12.25 -12.80 20.48
N ALA A 208 -11.81 -11.90 21.36
CA ALA A 208 -10.40 -11.53 21.45
C ALA A 208 -9.60 -12.65 22.15
N GLY A 209 -8.40 -12.92 21.65
CA GLY A 209 -7.41 -13.78 22.32
C GLY A 209 -6.04 -13.14 22.24
N LYS A 210 -5.06 -13.71 22.94
CA LYS A 210 -3.66 -13.28 22.84
C LYS A 210 -2.69 -14.38 23.24
N ILE A 211 -1.49 -14.34 22.68
CA ILE A 211 -0.35 -15.18 23.08
C ILE A 211 0.85 -14.30 23.40
N SER A 212 1.90 -14.86 23.98
CA SER A 212 3.13 -14.12 24.28
C SER A 212 4.29 -14.60 23.41
N VAL A 213 4.93 -13.67 22.72
CA VAL A 213 6.14 -13.92 21.92
C VAL A 213 7.21 -12.96 22.39
N ASN A 214 8.34 -13.47 22.87
CA ASN A 214 9.44 -12.69 23.44
C ASN A 214 8.99 -11.69 24.53
N GLY A 215 8.02 -12.08 25.35
CA GLY A 215 7.46 -11.24 26.41
C GLY A 215 6.51 -10.13 25.94
N GLN A 216 6.13 -10.12 24.66
CA GLN A 216 5.15 -9.18 24.10
C GLN A 216 3.83 -9.88 23.79
N ASP A 217 2.72 -9.19 24.07
CA ASP A 217 1.39 -9.67 23.73
C ASP A 217 1.16 -9.59 22.22
N VAL A 218 0.83 -10.72 21.60
CA VAL A 218 0.41 -10.83 20.20
C VAL A 218 -1.09 -11.03 20.18
N PRO A 219 -1.88 -10.06 19.67
CA PRO A 219 -3.33 -10.16 19.64
C PRO A 219 -3.77 -11.22 18.61
N LEU A 220 -4.89 -11.87 18.91
CA LEU A 220 -5.58 -12.85 18.09
C LEU A 220 -7.08 -12.54 18.02
N VAL A 221 -7.71 -13.01 16.95
CA VAL A 221 -9.16 -13.09 16.81
C VAL A 221 -9.54 -14.56 16.76
N LEU A 222 -10.51 -14.94 17.59
CA LEU A 222 -11.02 -16.30 17.68
C LEU A 222 -12.48 -16.32 17.22
N LEU A 223 -12.88 -17.39 16.52
CA LEU A 223 -14.26 -17.64 16.13
C LEU A 223 -14.63 -19.09 16.43
N LYS A 224 -15.70 -19.29 17.22
CA LYS A 224 -16.24 -20.62 17.52
C LYS A 224 -17.31 -21.01 16.51
N ARG A 225 -17.15 -22.21 15.93
CA ARG A 225 -18.06 -22.85 14.97
C ARG A 225 -18.35 -24.28 15.42
N GLY A 226 -19.38 -24.48 16.22
CA GLY A 226 -19.70 -25.78 16.82
C GLY A 226 -18.55 -26.28 17.69
N THR A 227 -17.87 -27.35 17.26
CA THR A 227 -16.69 -27.92 17.93
C THR A 227 -15.36 -27.32 17.46
N GLU A 228 -15.37 -26.58 16.36
CA GLU A 228 -14.18 -25.95 15.78
C GLU A 228 -13.96 -24.56 16.37
N ILE A 229 -12.70 -24.19 16.54
CA ILE A 229 -12.28 -22.84 16.91
C ILE A 229 -11.28 -22.39 15.85
N LEU A 230 -11.64 -21.35 15.11
CA LEU A 230 -10.76 -20.69 14.15
C LEU A 230 -9.97 -19.59 14.85
N ALA A 231 -8.70 -19.42 14.50
CA ALA A 231 -7.84 -18.43 15.10
C ALA A 231 -6.99 -17.70 14.06
N LEU A 232 -7.09 -16.38 14.06
CA LEU A 232 -6.38 -15.47 13.16
C LEU A 232 -5.55 -14.47 13.98
N GLY A 233 -4.46 -13.96 13.42
CA GLY A 233 -3.72 -12.83 13.97
C GLY A 233 -4.62 -11.59 14.10
N GLY A 234 -4.52 -10.88 15.21
CA GLY A 234 -5.35 -9.71 15.53
C GLY A 234 -4.96 -8.40 14.84
N THR A 235 -3.95 -8.42 13.96
CA THR A 235 -3.41 -7.22 13.30
C THR A 235 -3.66 -7.31 11.80
N CYS A 236 -4.44 -6.38 11.26
CA CYS A 236 -4.71 -6.29 9.83
C CYS A 236 -3.40 -6.06 9.05
N SER A 237 -3.19 -6.83 7.99
CA SER A 237 -1.98 -6.74 7.15
C SER A 237 -1.82 -5.41 6.42
N HIS A 238 -2.89 -4.63 6.26
CA HIS A 238 -2.88 -3.31 5.60
C HIS A 238 -2.18 -2.23 6.44
N TRP A 239 -2.91 -1.53 7.32
CA TRP A 239 -2.33 -0.49 8.19
C TRP A 239 -2.14 -0.92 9.64
N GLY A 240 -2.44 -2.18 9.98
CA GLY A 240 -2.25 -2.69 11.35
C GLY A 240 -3.49 -2.60 12.23
N GLY A 241 -4.66 -2.35 11.64
CA GLY A 241 -5.91 -2.21 12.39
C GLY A 241 -6.25 -3.42 13.26
N PRO A 242 -6.90 -3.21 14.43
CA PRO A 242 -7.19 -4.26 15.40
C PRO A 242 -8.37 -5.11 14.92
N LEU A 243 -8.10 -6.29 14.38
CA LEU A 243 -9.13 -7.19 13.85
C LEU A 243 -10.09 -7.69 14.96
N GLY A 244 -9.63 -7.74 16.21
CA GLY A 244 -10.47 -8.12 17.35
C GLY A 244 -11.59 -7.12 17.68
N GLU A 245 -11.46 -5.87 17.23
CA GLU A 245 -12.51 -4.83 17.32
C GLU A 245 -13.38 -4.79 16.05
N GLY A 246 -13.13 -5.70 15.11
CA GLY A 246 -13.85 -5.84 13.86
C GLY A 246 -15.22 -6.50 14.01
N LYS A 247 -15.83 -6.80 12.86
CA LYS A 247 -17.12 -7.48 12.78
C LYS A 247 -17.00 -8.77 11.98
N LEU A 248 -17.81 -9.76 12.32
CA LEU A 248 -17.98 -10.94 11.49
C LEU A 248 -18.90 -10.59 10.31
N VAL A 249 -18.48 -10.92 9.10
CA VAL A 249 -19.20 -10.69 7.83
C VAL A 249 -19.00 -11.90 6.91
N ASP A 250 -19.74 -11.96 5.81
CA ASP A 250 -19.47 -12.82 4.64
C ASP A 250 -18.97 -14.24 4.97
N ASP A 251 -19.83 -15.10 5.53
CA ASP A 251 -19.58 -16.52 5.86
C ASP A 251 -18.20 -16.83 6.46
N ASP A 252 -17.92 -16.21 7.62
CA ASP A 252 -16.71 -16.37 8.44
C ASP A 252 -15.52 -15.46 8.09
N CYS A 253 -15.79 -14.28 7.52
CA CYS A 253 -14.78 -13.24 7.37
C CYS A 253 -14.76 -12.26 8.56
N VAL A 254 -13.58 -11.88 9.04
CA VAL A 254 -13.42 -10.72 9.92
C VAL A 254 -13.21 -9.45 9.10
N GLN A 255 -14.06 -8.46 9.30
CA GLN A 255 -13.93 -7.12 8.75
C GLN A 255 -13.10 -6.23 9.69
N CYS A 256 -11.98 -5.72 9.18
CA CYS A 256 -11.15 -4.72 9.86
C CYS A 256 -11.92 -3.40 10.06
N PRO A 257 -11.89 -2.81 11.28
CA PRO A 257 -12.65 -1.60 11.58
C PRO A 257 -12.06 -0.32 10.96
N TRP A 258 -10.80 -0.32 10.50
CA TRP A 258 -10.16 0.88 9.95
C TRP A 258 -10.59 1.14 8.50
N HIS A 259 -10.24 0.24 7.58
CA HIS A 259 -10.46 0.45 6.14
C HIS A 259 -11.32 -0.65 5.51
N GLY A 260 -11.90 -1.54 6.32
CA GLY A 260 -12.91 -2.49 5.89
C GLY A 260 -12.40 -3.74 5.17
N SER A 261 -11.10 -4.06 5.25
CA SER A 261 -10.56 -5.31 4.69
C SER A 261 -11.19 -6.53 5.35
N HIS A 262 -11.46 -7.57 4.56
CA HIS A 262 -12.07 -8.82 5.00
C HIS A 262 -11.06 -9.95 4.90
N PHE A 263 -10.91 -10.70 5.98
CA PHE A 263 -10.03 -11.86 6.05
C PHE A 263 -10.86 -13.10 6.42
N ASP A 264 -10.74 -14.17 5.64
CA ASP A 264 -11.35 -15.45 5.98
C ASP A 264 -10.71 -16.00 7.27
N MET A 265 -11.52 -16.40 8.26
CA MET A 265 -11.02 -16.87 9.56
C MET A 265 -10.34 -18.25 9.48
N ARG A 266 -10.54 -19.02 8.40
CA ARG A 266 -10.03 -20.39 8.22
C ARG A 266 -8.62 -20.42 7.64
N ASP A 267 -8.35 -19.56 6.67
CA ASP A 267 -7.07 -19.54 5.93
C ASP A 267 -6.40 -18.15 5.86
N GLY A 268 -7.04 -17.11 6.38
CA GLY A 268 -6.51 -15.75 6.45
C GLY A 268 -6.48 -15.03 5.11
N SER A 269 -7.01 -15.62 4.03
CA SER A 269 -7.04 -15.03 2.70
C SER A 269 -7.86 -13.74 2.67
N VAL A 270 -7.49 -12.83 1.77
CA VAL A 270 -8.18 -11.54 1.64
C VAL A 270 -9.35 -11.66 0.67
N HIS A 271 -10.57 -11.61 1.20
CA HIS A 271 -11.79 -11.58 0.38
C HIS A 271 -12.11 -10.18 -0.14
N LYS A 272 -11.75 -9.16 0.65
CA LYS A 272 -11.99 -7.76 0.31
C LYS A 272 -10.83 -6.91 0.80
N GLY A 273 -10.29 -6.10 -0.12
CA GLY A 273 -9.22 -5.14 0.17
C GLY A 273 -9.67 -4.02 1.10
N PRO A 274 -8.79 -3.05 1.37
CA PRO A 274 -7.52 -2.76 0.65
C PRO A 274 -6.31 -3.64 0.98
N ALA A 275 -6.34 -4.49 2.01
CA ALA A 275 -5.27 -5.44 2.28
C ALA A 275 -4.96 -6.31 1.05
N THR A 276 -3.68 -6.62 0.82
CA THR A 276 -3.24 -7.52 -0.26
C THR A 276 -2.61 -8.80 0.27
N ALA A 277 -1.99 -8.74 1.44
CA ALA A 277 -1.40 -9.90 2.10
C ALA A 277 -2.40 -10.58 3.06
N PRO A 278 -2.38 -11.92 3.19
CA PRO A 278 -3.23 -12.63 4.13
C PRO A 278 -2.91 -12.29 5.58
N ALA A 279 -3.87 -12.51 6.46
CA ALA A 279 -3.65 -12.47 7.89
C ALA A 279 -3.07 -13.82 8.40
N PRO A 280 -2.18 -13.81 9.41
CA PRO A 280 -1.61 -15.06 9.94
C PRO A 280 -2.67 -15.97 10.56
N VAL A 281 -2.60 -17.26 10.29
CA VAL A 281 -3.54 -18.26 10.84
C VAL A 281 -2.85 -19.12 11.89
N PHE A 282 -3.63 -19.58 12.86
CA PHE A 282 -3.17 -20.45 13.93
C PHE A 282 -3.93 -21.77 13.94
N GLU A 283 -3.20 -22.85 14.18
CA GLU A 283 -3.81 -24.12 14.57
C GLU A 283 -4.33 -24.01 15.99
N THR A 284 -5.49 -24.58 16.27
CA THR A 284 -6.13 -24.52 17.58
C THR A 284 -6.34 -25.90 18.16
N ARG A 285 -6.37 -25.98 19.49
CA ARG A 285 -6.88 -27.14 20.23
C ARG A 285 -7.50 -26.68 21.54
N VAL A 286 -8.42 -27.47 22.08
CA VAL A 286 -8.95 -27.26 23.44
C VAL A 286 -8.32 -28.28 24.38
N ARG A 287 -7.66 -27.81 25.44
CA ARG A 287 -7.08 -28.64 26.48
C ARG A 287 -7.40 -28.04 27.85
N ASP A 288 -7.95 -28.86 28.74
CA ASP A 288 -8.29 -28.46 30.12
C ASP A 288 -9.15 -27.17 30.17
N GLY A 289 -10.12 -27.06 29.26
CA GLY A 289 -11.02 -25.89 29.15
C GLY A 289 -10.38 -24.62 28.57
N ARG A 290 -9.13 -24.68 28.11
CA ARG A 290 -8.41 -23.56 27.48
C ARG A 290 -8.22 -23.78 26.00
N VAL A 291 -8.34 -22.70 25.22
CA VAL A 291 -7.97 -22.66 23.82
C VAL A 291 -6.48 -22.44 23.74
N GLU A 292 -5.76 -23.40 23.16
CA GLU A 292 -4.35 -23.28 22.87
C GLU A 292 -4.14 -23.13 21.38
N VAL A 293 -3.15 -22.33 20.98
CA VAL A 293 -2.84 -22.05 19.59
C VAL A 293 -1.35 -22.15 19.29
N ARG A 294 -1.01 -22.45 18.04
CA ARG A 294 0.35 -22.33 17.48
C ARG A 294 0.28 -21.86 16.04
N THR A 295 1.36 -21.30 15.50
CA THR A 295 1.36 -20.83 14.11
C THR A 295 1.06 -21.97 13.16
N ARG A 296 0.07 -21.79 12.29
CA ARG A 296 -0.20 -22.72 11.20
C ARG A 296 0.84 -22.50 10.11
N ILE A 297 1.72 -23.48 9.93
CA ILE A 297 2.63 -23.47 8.79
C ILE A 297 1.80 -23.90 7.58
N LEU A 298 1.37 -22.93 6.77
CA LEU A 298 0.79 -23.23 5.47
C LEU A 298 1.91 -23.86 4.62
N THR A 299 1.88 -25.19 4.47
CA THR A 299 2.70 -25.85 3.46
C THR A 299 2.18 -25.39 2.10
N ALA A 300 3.05 -24.71 1.35
CA ALA A 300 2.82 -24.35 -0.04
C ALA A 300 2.60 -25.59 -0.93
#